data_AF-A0A7S1UNR3-F1
#
_entry.id   AF-A0A7S1UNR3-F1
#
_cell.length_a   1.000
_cell.length_b   1.000
_cell.length_c   1.000
_cell.angle_alpha   90.00
_cell.angle_beta   90.00
_cell.angle_gamma   90.00
#
_symmetry.space_group_name_H-M   'P 1'
#
loop_
_entity.id
_entity.type
_entity.pdbx_description
1 polymer ?
#
loop_
_entity_poly.entity_id
_entity_poly.type
_entity_poly.pdbx_seq_one_letter_code
_entity_poly.pdbx_strand_id
1 'polypeptide(L)'
;HTAYQTALASQKDAMTETEYNRLERLEREYLRKAVSWSNDLGTIRFGHFKLHKLLGEHSWTLPEGDEEEDKFSIMFDSCQHMCLAEEPLQVVEWLATLDRPNRQQTKFAHKCSPADADSLLTLSLLLLCALENLRDASILLKAYIDKVETRTMDELTTSYMKKDDGKAPAHVVFGAMLLRICEKDPRTGPLFTWLLKSFKKEMDVMPKPNLIQGYTTKIGKVYFDIQPPPSMLSMMENMMGMMGGMGGGGAPGGINPAMMQALAAAQGGM
;
A
#
# COMPACT_ATOMS: atom_id res chain seq x y z
N HIS A 1 -14.35 25.79 0.72
CA HIS A 1 -14.91 24.50 0.30
C HIS A 1 -16.43 24.56 0.13
N THR A 2 -17.26 24.64 1.19
CA THR A 2 -18.74 24.66 1.04
C THR A 2 -19.24 25.72 0.05
N ALA A 3 -18.76 26.96 0.14
CA ALA A 3 -19.14 28.01 -0.81
C ALA A 3 -18.72 27.71 -2.26
N TYR A 4 -17.57 27.05 -2.46
CA TYR A 4 -17.10 26.62 -3.78
C TYR A 4 -18.00 25.53 -4.34
N GLN A 5 -18.29 24.49 -3.55
CA GLN A 5 -19.18 23.39 -3.92
C GLN A 5 -20.60 23.89 -4.25
N THR A 6 -21.14 24.81 -3.46
CA THR A 6 -22.43 25.46 -3.76
C THR A 6 -22.39 26.25 -5.07
N ALA A 7 -21.31 27.02 -5.31
CA ALA A 7 -21.16 27.76 -6.55
C ALA A 7 -21.02 26.83 -7.77
N LEU A 8 -20.19 25.78 -7.67
CA LEU A 8 -19.98 24.81 -8.74
C LEU A 8 -21.27 24.05 -9.07
N ALA A 9 -21.99 23.57 -8.06
CA ALA A 9 -23.27 22.89 -8.23
C ALA A 9 -24.33 23.79 -8.90
N SER A 10 -24.37 25.09 -8.56
CA SER A 10 -25.30 26.04 -9.18
C SER A 10 -25.04 26.29 -10.67
N GLN A 11 -23.83 25.98 -11.15
CA GLN A 11 -23.41 26.18 -12.54
C GLN A 11 -23.42 24.89 -13.35
N LYS A 12 -23.79 23.74 -12.76
CA LYS A 12 -23.69 22.42 -13.39
C LYS A 12 -24.44 22.34 -14.72
N ASP A 13 -25.66 22.87 -14.78
CA ASP A 13 -26.49 22.84 -15.99
C ASP A 13 -26.08 23.89 -17.04
N ALA A 14 -25.29 24.90 -16.64
CA ALA A 14 -24.80 25.97 -17.51
C ALA A 14 -23.44 25.66 -18.13
N MET A 15 -22.83 24.52 -17.78
CA MET A 15 -21.45 24.16 -18.07
C MET A 15 -21.38 22.81 -18.79
N THR A 16 -20.37 22.63 -19.63
CA THR A 16 -20.10 21.30 -20.22
C THR A 16 -19.57 20.35 -19.15
N GLU A 17 -19.85 19.05 -19.30
CA GLU A 17 -19.34 18.02 -18.38
C GLU A 17 -17.80 18.05 -18.29
N THR A 18 -17.11 18.30 -19.41
CA THR A 18 -15.65 18.46 -19.45
C THR A 18 -15.17 19.60 -18.56
N GLU A 19 -15.81 20.78 -18.64
CA GLU A 19 -15.42 21.93 -17.83
C GLU A 19 -15.74 21.70 -16.35
N TYR A 20 -16.86 21.03 -16.06
CA TYR A 20 -17.24 20.65 -14.70
C TYR A 20 -16.17 19.73 -14.08
N ASN A 21 -15.79 18.67 -14.82
CA ASN A 21 -14.76 17.72 -14.39
C ASN A 21 -13.39 18.39 -14.25
N ARG A 22 -13.05 19.36 -15.11
CA ARG A 22 -11.82 20.15 -15.00
C ARG A 22 -11.79 20.96 -13.70
N LEU A 23 -12.90 21.61 -13.33
CA LEU A 23 -13.00 22.40 -12.09
C LEU A 23 -12.92 21.51 -10.84
N GLU A 24 -13.61 20.37 -10.84
CA GLU A 24 -13.50 19.36 -9.78
C GLU A 24 -12.05 18.90 -9.56
N ARG A 25 -11.28 18.68 -10.64
CA ARG A 25 -9.84 18.34 -10.52
C ARG A 25 -9.00 19.48 -9.99
N LEU A 26 -9.26 20.72 -10.42
CA LEU A 26 -8.58 21.90 -9.89
C LEU A 26 -8.82 22.08 -8.39
N GLU A 27 -10.03 21.78 -7.90
CA GLU A 27 -10.27 21.79 -6.45
C GLU A 27 -9.44 20.71 -5.74
N ARG A 28 -9.34 19.49 -6.29
CA ARG A 28 -8.47 18.45 -5.73
C ARG A 28 -7.01 18.89 -5.63
N GLU A 29 -6.47 19.51 -6.68
CA GLU A 29 -5.10 20.03 -6.67
C GLU A 29 -4.92 21.14 -5.63
N TYR A 30 -5.89 22.04 -5.51
CA TYR A 30 -5.89 23.07 -4.49
C TYR A 30 -5.89 22.45 -3.08
N LEU A 31 -6.74 21.45 -2.83
CA LEU A 31 -6.81 20.74 -1.56
C LEU A 31 -5.49 19.99 -1.24
N ARG A 32 -4.84 19.37 -2.23
CA ARG A 32 -3.50 18.78 -2.08
C ARG A 32 -2.46 19.82 -1.64
N LYS A 33 -2.46 21.00 -2.27
CA LYS A 33 -1.59 22.12 -1.86
C LYS A 33 -1.90 22.62 -0.46
N ALA A 34 -3.19 22.68 -0.08
CA ALA A 34 -3.59 23.06 1.27
C ALA A 34 -3.13 22.05 2.32
N VAL A 35 -3.23 20.74 2.04
CA VAL A 35 -2.70 19.67 2.90
C VAL A 35 -1.19 19.83 3.06
N SER A 36 -0.43 19.99 1.96
CA SER A 36 1.02 20.21 2.02
C SER A 36 1.38 21.43 2.85
N TRP A 37 0.72 22.57 2.59
CA TRP A 37 0.92 23.80 3.36
C TRP A 37 0.66 23.58 4.86
N SER A 38 -0.39 22.84 5.20
CA SER A 38 -0.72 22.54 6.60
C SER A 38 0.25 21.56 7.26
N ASN A 39 0.90 20.69 6.48
CA ASN A 39 1.97 19.84 6.97
C ASN A 39 3.25 20.64 7.23
N ASP A 40 3.56 21.59 6.35
CA ASP A 40 4.82 22.34 6.40
C ASP A 40 4.81 23.44 7.46
N LEU A 41 3.66 24.11 7.64
CA LEU A 41 3.51 25.24 8.57
C LEU A 41 2.64 24.95 9.79
N GLY A 42 1.93 23.82 9.81
CA GLY A 42 1.03 23.45 10.89
C GLY A 42 1.72 22.69 12.02
N THR A 43 0.94 22.39 13.06
CA THR A 43 1.40 21.65 14.25
C THR A 43 1.10 20.16 14.18
N ILE A 44 0.35 19.72 13.16
CA ILE A 44 -0.08 18.33 13.00
C ILE A 44 0.81 17.66 11.96
N ARG A 45 1.47 16.58 12.38
CA ARG A 45 2.32 15.76 11.49
C ARG A 45 1.47 15.21 10.34
N PHE A 46 1.98 15.33 9.11
CA PHE A 46 1.32 14.94 7.86
C PHE A 46 0.23 15.88 7.36
N GLY A 47 -0.14 16.90 8.11
CA GLY A 47 -1.14 17.90 7.72
C GLY A 47 -2.40 17.84 8.56
N HIS A 48 -3.25 18.86 8.38
CA HIS A 48 -4.43 19.04 9.23
C HIS A 48 -5.54 18.04 8.89
N PHE A 49 -6.09 17.35 9.91
CA PHE A 49 -7.11 16.30 9.74
C PHE A 49 -8.31 16.71 8.89
N LYS A 50 -8.86 17.91 9.11
CA LYS A 50 -9.98 18.41 8.30
C LYS A 50 -9.64 18.60 6.81
N LEU A 51 -8.39 18.96 6.48
CA LEU A 51 -7.99 19.12 5.08
C LEU A 51 -7.83 17.76 4.41
N HIS A 52 -7.28 16.77 5.13
CA HIS A 52 -7.28 15.39 4.68
C HIS A 52 -8.69 14.85 4.45
N LYS A 53 -9.62 15.08 5.39
CA LYS A 53 -11.02 14.67 5.24
C LYS A 53 -11.65 15.25 3.97
N LEU A 54 -11.54 16.56 3.78
CA LEU A 54 -12.06 17.23 2.58
C LEU A 54 -11.44 16.68 1.29
N LEU A 55 -10.13 16.50 1.26
CA LEU A 55 -9.43 15.96 0.10
C LEU A 55 -9.82 14.51 -0.19
N GLY A 56 -9.99 13.69 0.86
CA GLY A 56 -10.42 12.30 0.74
C GLY A 56 -11.83 12.19 0.18
N GLU A 57 -12.77 12.92 0.77
CA GLU A 57 -14.17 12.96 0.34
C GLU A 57 -14.30 13.42 -1.12
N HIS A 58 -13.62 14.51 -1.45
CA HIS A 58 -13.60 15.06 -2.80
C HIS A 58 -13.01 14.09 -3.82
N SER A 59 -11.86 13.48 -3.50
CA SER A 59 -11.19 12.54 -4.40
C SER A 59 -12.06 11.30 -4.69
N TRP A 60 -12.81 10.79 -3.71
CA TRP A 60 -13.64 9.60 -3.90
C TRP A 60 -14.73 9.83 -4.96
N THR A 61 -15.33 11.02 -4.93
CA THR A 61 -16.43 11.41 -5.83
C THR A 61 -15.98 11.85 -7.22
N LEU A 62 -14.68 12.03 -7.45
CA LEU A 62 -14.19 12.45 -8.75
C LEU A 62 -14.51 11.39 -9.83
N PRO A 63 -14.98 11.81 -11.01
CA PRO A 63 -15.09 10.91 -12.16
C PRO A 63 -13.71 10.44 -12.62
N GLU A 64 -13.69 9.39 -13.42
CA GLU A 64 -12.45 8.85 -13.98
C GLU A 64 -11.72 9.90 -14.84
N GLY A 65 -10.39 9.82 -14.77
CA GLY A 65 -9.39 10.59 -15.50
C GLY A 65 -9.55 10.57 -17.02
N ASP A 66 -9.35 11.70 -17.72
CA ASP A 66 -8.78 11.60 -19.08
C ASP A 66 -7.30 11.20 -18.89
N GLU A 67 -6.98 9.95 -19.21
CA GLU A 67 -5.67 9.31 -19.45
C GLU A 67 -4.54 9.36 -18.37
N GLU A 68 -4.45 10.37 -17.50
CA GLU A 68 -3.28 10.55 -16.61
C GLU A 68 -3.33 9.81 -15.26
N GLU A 69 -4.52 9.50 -14.74
CA GLU A 69 -4.66 8.83 -13.43
C GLU A 69 -5.83 7.85 -13.44
N ASP A 70 -5.54 6.56 -13.21
CA ASP A 70 -6.57 5.52 -13.15
C ASP A 70 -7.51 5.73 -11.95
N LYS A 71 -8.78 5.31 -12.09
CA LYS A 71 -9.80 5.48 -11.03
C LYS A 71 -9.36 4.83 -9.71
N PHE A 72 -8.67 3.69 -9.76
CA PHE A 72 -8.16 3.02 -8.57
C PHE A 72 -7.18 3.91 -7.79
N SER A 73 -6.29 4.62 -8.47
CA SER A 73 -5.29 5.49 -7.87
C SER A 73 -5.92 6.65 -7.14
N ILE A 74 -7.00 7.21 -7.69
CA ILE A 74 -7.80 8.25 -7.04
C ILE A 74 -8.54 7.69 -5.82
N MET A 75 -9.16 6.51 -5.93
CA MET A 75 -9.82 5.84 -4.79
C MET A 75 -8.82 5.53 -3.66
N PHE A 76 -7.62 5.06 -4.01
CA PHE A 76 -6.56 4.81 -3.04
C PHE A 76 -6.11 6.10 -2.36
N ASP A 77 -5.89 7.17 -3.11
CA ASP A 77 -5.54 8.50 -2.57
C ASP A 77 -6.60 8.97 -1.57
N SER A 78 -7.88 8.73 -1.88
CA SER A 78 -9.01 9.03 -1.01
C SER A 78 -8.94 8.26 0.31
N CYS A 79 -8.76 6.94 0.25
CA CYS A 79 -8.63 6.09 1.44
C CYS A 79 -7.41 6.46 2.28
N GLN A 80 -6.27 6.77 1.65
CA GLN A 80 -5.07 7.25 2.32
C GLN A 80 -5.35 8.52 3.12
N HIS A 81 -6.04 9.49 2.52
CA HIS A 81 -6.40 10.72 3.20
C HIS A 81 -7.40 10.51 4.33
N MET A 82 -8.36 9.59 4.20
CA MET A 82 -9.24 9.25 5.33
C MET A 82 -8.50 8.56 6.48
N CYS A 83 -7.49 7.73 6.20
CA CYS A 83 -6.60 7.19 7.24
C CYS A 83 -5.84 8.30 7.96
N LEU A 84 -5.32 9.28 7.22
CA LEU A 84 -4.61 10.45 7.79
C LEU A 84 -5.55 11.42 8.51
N ALA A 85 -6.84 11.41 8.19
CA ALA A 85 -7.87 12.18 8.89
C ALA A 85 -8.39 11.49 10.16
N GLU A 86 -7.90 10.28 10.51
CA GLU A 86 -8.42 9.43 11.58
C GLU A 86 -9.90 9.05 11.41
N GLU A 87 -10.33 8.82 10.17
CA GLU A 87 -11.72 8.51 9.80
C GLU A 87 -11.82 7.12 9.13
N PRO A 88 -11.38 6.03 9.79
CA PRO A 88 -11.33 4.69 9.18
C PRO A 88 -12.72 4.15 8.82
N LEU A 89 -13.77 4.58 9.49
CA LEU A 89 -15.14 4.13 9.20
C LEU A 89 -15.65 4.64 7.85
N GLN A 90 -15.26 5.85 7.45
CA GLN A 90 -15.62 6.37 6.13
C GLN A 90 -15.02 5.54 5.00
N VAL A 91 -13.79 5.01 5.21
CA VAL A 91 -13.18 4.07 4.27
C VAL A 91 -14.09 2.84 4.12
N VAL A 92 -14.59 2.25 5.20
CA VAL A 92 -15.49 1.09 5.13
C VAL A 92 -16.78 1.39 4.37
N GLU A 93 -17.39 2.55 4.63
CA GLU A 93 -18.61 2.96 3.89
C GLU A 93 -18.35 3.01 2.38
N TRP A 94 -17.17 3.51 1.98
CA TRP A 94 -16.77 3.52 0.58
C TRP A 94 -16.48 2.14 0.02
N LEU A 95 -15.74 1.29 0.74
CA LEU A 95 -15.46 -0.07 0.29
C LEU A 95 -16.74 -0.90 0.14
N ALA A 96 -17.78 -0.61 0.93
CA ALA A 96 -19.10 -1.25 0.81
C ALA A 96 -19.83 -0.91 -0.50
N THR A 97 -19.46 0.17 -1.19
CA THR A 97 -20.06 0.57 -2.47
C THR A 97 -19.43 -0.12 -3.68
N LEU A 98 -18.29 -0.80 -3.49
CA LEU A 98 -17.54 -1.44 -4.57
C LEU A 98 -18.07 -2.84 -4.89
N ASP A 99 -17.75 -3.28 -6.10
CA ASP A 99 -18.10 -4.62 -6.56
C ASP A 99 -17.42 -5.71 -5.71
N ARG A 100 -18.17 -6.80 -5.51
CA ARG A 100 -17.67 -7.96 -4.78
C ARG A 100 -16.62 -8.73 -5.58
N PRO A 101 -15.68 -9.42 -4.90
CA PRO A 101 -14.71 -10.27 -5.58
C PRO A 101 -15.39 -11.30 -6.48
N ASN A 102 -15.00 -11.34 -7.74
CA ASN A 102 -15.45 -12.36 -8.68
C ASN A 102 -14.65 -13.68 -8.51
N ARG A 103 -15.08 -14.74 -9.19
CA ARG A 103 -14.44 -16.07 -9.08
C ARG A 103 -12.95 -16.05 -9.43
N GLN A 104 -12.53 -15.24 -10.40
CA GLN A 104 -11.12 -15.16 -10.80
C GLN A 104 -10.28 -14.51 -9.71
N GLN A 105 -10.79 -13.45 -9.10
CA GLN A 105 -10.14 -12.71 -8.00
C GLN A 105 -10.10 -13.52 -6.69
N THR A 106 -10.98 -14.51 -6.52
CA THR A 106 -10.93 -15.39 -5.34
C THR A 106 -10.12 -16.67 -5.56
N LYS A 107 -9.58 -16.90 -6.77
CA LYS A 107 -8.87 -18.14 -7.11
C LYS A 107 -7.46 -18.13 -6.52
N PHE A 108 -7.04 -19.25 -5.95
CA PHE A 108 -5.66 -19.41 -5.45
C PHE A 108 -4.64 -19.12 -6.55
N ALA A 109 -3.63 -18.31 -6.23
CA ALA A 109 -2.58 -17.90 -7.15
C ALA A 109 -3.16 -17.27 -8.44
N HIS A 110 -4.19 -16.43 -8.29
CA HIS A 110 -4.73 -15.67 -9.39
C HIS A 110 -3.66 -14.76 -10.00
N LYS A 111 -3.81 -14.49 -11.30
CA LYS A 111 -2.89 -13.62 -12.06
C LYS A 111 -3.44 -12.20 -12.24
N CYS A 112 -4.71 -11.98 -11.88
CA CYS A 112 -5.32 -10.66 -11.89
C CYS A 112 -5.10 -9.94 -10.55
N SER A 113 -5.37 -8.64 -10.54
CA SER A 113 -5.47 -7.89 -9.28
C SER A 113 -6.62 -8.44 -8.43
N PRO A 114 -6.51 -8.38 -7.08
CA PRO A 114 -7.64 -8.60 -6.20
C PRO A 114 -8.78 -7.62 -6.50
N ALA A 115 -9.94 -7.85 -5.89
CA ALA A 115 -11.02 -6.86 -5.92
C ALA A 115 -10.56 -5.52 -5.35
N ASP A 116 -11.12 -4.42 -5.86
CA ASP A 116 -10.73 -3.07 -5.44
C ASP A 116 -10.94 -2.87 -3.94
N ALA A 117 -12.05 -3.38 -3.39
CA ALA A 117 -12.33 -3.33 -1.96
C ALA A 117 -11.23 -4.01 -1.12
N ASP A 118 -10.81 -5.21 -1.52
CA ASP A 118 -9.77 -5.97 -0.83
C ASP A 118 -8.38 -5.31 -0.95
N SER A 119 -8.08 -4.74 -2.13
CA SER A 119 -6.84 -4.02 -2.37
C SER A 119 -6.74 -2.74 -1.55
N LEU A 120 -7.82 -1.94 -1.54
CA LEU A 120 -7.91 -0.71 -0.78
C LEU A 120 -7.92 -0.96 0.73
N LEU A 121 -8.60 -2.02 1.21
CA LEU A 121 -8.52 -2.46 2.60
C LEU A 121 -7.07 -2.75 3.00
N THR A 122 -6.38 -3.58 2.21
CA THR A 122 -5.01 -4.01 2.50
C THR A 122 -4.04 -2.83 2.53
N LEU A 123 -4.13 -1.94 1.53
CA LEU A 123 -3.31 -0.74 1.49
C LEU A 123 -3.59 0.20 2.67
N SER A 124 -4.85 0.36 3.07
CA SER A 124 -5.24 1.19 4.21
C SER A 124 -4.74 0.61 5.53
N LEU A 125 -4.84 -0.71 5.72
CA LEU A 125 -4.31 -1.40 6.90
C LEU A 125 -2.79 -1.28 6.99
N LEU A 126 -2.08 -1.48 5.87
CA LEU A 126 -0.64 -1.31 5.79
C LEU A 126 -0.22 0.13 6.12
N LEU A 127 -0.93 1.12 5.58
CA LEU A 127 -0.70 2.53 5.90
C LEU A 127 -0.90 2.80 7.39
N LEU A 128 -2.04 2.40 7.97
CA LEU A 128 -2.33 2.65 9.39
C LEU A 128 -1.31 1.95 10.31
N CYS A 129 -0.90 0.72 9.98
CA CYS A 129 0.19 0.04 10.69
C CYS A 129 1.49 0.83 10.58
N ALA A 130 1.84 1.27 9.37
CA ALA A 130 3.04 2.07 9.11
C ALA A 130 3.00 3.47 9.76
N LEU A 131 1.82 3.98 10.09
CA LEU A 131 1.60 5.20 10.88
C LEU A 131 1.58 4.97 12.39
N GLU A 132 1.81 3.73 12.84
CA GLU A 132 1.75 3.35 14.26
C GLU A 132 0.33 3.48 14.86
N ASN A 133 -0.69 3.46 14.01
CA ASN A 133 -2.09 3.60 14.41
C ASN A 133 -2.83 2.25 14.36
N LEU A 134 -2.46 1.34 15.26
CA LEU A 134 -3.12 0.03 15.39
C LEU A 134 -4.58 0.14 15.85
N ARG A 135 -4.94 1.20 16.57
CA ARG A 135 -6.32 1.47 17.01
C ARG A 135 -7.25 1.57 15.79
N ASP A 136 -6.93 2.46 14.87
CA ASP A 136 -7.79 2.72 13.72
C ASP A 136 -7.70 1.60 12.68
N ALA A 137 -6.54 0.92 12.59
CA ALA A 137 -6.42 -0.29 11.78
C ALA A 137 -7.34 -1.43 12.28
N SER A 138 -7.45 -1.60 13.60
CA SER A 138 -8.36 -2.57 14.23
C SER A 138 -9.82 -2.20 14.00
N ILE A 139 -10.17 -0.91 14.10
CA ILE A 139 -11.52 -0.40 13.81
C ILE A 139 -11.88 -0.65 12.35
N LEU A 140 -11.00 -0.29 11.42
CA LEU A 140 -11.17 -0.51 9.98
C LEU A 140 -11.44 -1.98 9.66
N LEU A 141 -10.59 -2.89 10.17
CA LEU A 141 -10.71 -4.31 9.88
C LEU A 141 -12.02 -4.90 10.44
N LYS A 142 -12.38 -4.57 11.68
CA LYS A 142 -13.63 -5.07 12.29
C LYS A 142 -14.85 -4.59 11.52
N ALA A 143 -14.91 -3.29 11.21
CA ALA A 143 -16.01 -2.72 10.46
C ALA A 143 -16.09 -3.28 9.03
N TYR A 144 -14.96 -3.58 8.38
CA TYR A 144 -14.96 -4.27 7.09
C TYR A 144 -15.54 -5.68 7.19
N ILE A 145 -15.13 -6.45 8.20
CA ILE A 145 -15.67 -7.80 8.46
C ILE A 145 -17.20 -7.75 8.66
N ASP A 146 -17.66 -6.76 9.42
CA ASP A 146 -19.08 -6.65 9.77
C ASP A 146 -19.95 -6.15 8.60
N LYS A 147 -19.43 -5.29 7.73
CA LYS A 147 -20.22 -4.57 6.71
C LYS A 147 -19.96 -4.96 5.26
N VAL A 148 -18.74 -5.39 4.93
CA VAL A 148 -18.28 -5.56 3.54
C VAL A 148 -17.98 -7.02 3.24
N GLU A 149 -17.32 -7.72 4.16
CA GLU A 149 -17.03 -9.13 4.01
C GLU A 149 -18.32 -9.95 4.04
N THR A 150 -18.45 -10.85 3.07
CA THR A 150 -19.68 -11.64 2.88
C THR A 150 -19.47 -13.11 3.23
N ARG A 151 -18.21 -13.54 3.29
CA ARG A 151 -17.84 -14.89 3.73
C ARG A 151 -17.89 -14.94 5.25
N THR A 152 -18.38 -16.05 5.76
CA THR A 152 -18.33 -16.36 7.19
C THR A 152 -16.89 -16.55 7.67
N MET A 153 -16.66 -16.39 8.98
CA MET A 153 -15.35 -16.66 9.57
C MET A 153 -14.88 -18.11 9.33
N ASP A 154 -15.80 -19.07 9.26
CA ASP A 154 -15.48 -20.46 8.95
C ASP A 154 -15.02 -20.63 7.50
N GLU A 155 -15.65 -19.94 6.54
CA GLU A 155 -15.21 -19.93 5.14
C GLU A 155 -13.84 -19.28 4.97
N LEU A 156 -13.61 -18.14 5.63
CA LEU A 156 -12.33 -17.44 5.61
C LEU A 156 -11.20 -18.30 6.20
N THR A 157 -11.47 -18.92 7.35
CA THR A 157 -10.52 -19.81 8.03
C THR A 157 -10.24 -21.05 7.18
N THR A 158 -11.28 -21.64 6.60
CA THR A 158 -11.13 -22.80 5.72
C THR A 158 -10.28 -22.46 4.50
N SER A 159 -10.55 -21.33 3.84
CA SER A 159 -9.80 -20.89 2.65
C SER A 159 -8.33 -20.59 2.96
N TYR A 160 -8.05 -20.13 4.18
CA TYR A 160 -6.68 -19.96 4.63
C TYR A 160 -5.96 -21.30 4.90
N MET A 161 -6.65 -22.24 5.56
CA MET A 161 -6.05 -23.50 6.02
C MET A 161 -5.94 -24.57 4.93
N LYS A 162 -6.89 -24.60 3.99
CA LYS A 162 -6.99 -25.61 2.93
C LYS A 162 -6.47 -25.08 1.61
N LYS A 163 -5.20 -25.36 1.32
CA LYS A 163 -4.55 -24.95 0.05
C LYS A 163 -5.10 -25.66 -1.19
N ASP A 164 -5.91 -26.70 -1.01
CA ASP A 164 -6.52 -27.52 -2.05
C ASP A 164 -7.94 -27.09 -2.44
N ASP A 165 -8.54 -26.14 -1.71
CA ASP A 165 -9.87 -25.60 -2.04
C ASP A 165 -9.88 -24.70 -3.29
N GLY A 166 -8.68 -24.39 -3.81
CA GLY A 166 -8.46 -23.59 -5.00
C GLY A 166 -8.76 -22.11 -4.81
N LYS A 167 -8.90 -21.63 -3.57
CA LYS A 167 -9.18 -20.22 -3.25
C LYS A 167 -7.96 -19.52 -2.63
N ALA A 168 -7.83 -18.23 -2.93
CA ALA A 168 -6.79 -17.39 -2.36
C ALA A 168 -7.11 -17.08 -0.89
N PRO A 169 -6.12 -17.11 0.01
CA PRO A 169 -6.26 -16.56 1.35
C PRO A 169 -6.84 -15.14 1.31
N ALA A 170 -7.89 -14.88 2.09
CA ALA A 170 -8.55 -13.59 2.08
C ALA A 170 -7.66 -12.46 2.62
N HIS A 171 -7.77 -11.27 2.02
CA HIS A 171 -7.12 -10.04 2.50
C HIS A 171 -7.50 -9.68 3.94
N VAL A 172 -8.72 -10.04 4.37
CA VAL A 172 -9.16 -9.96 5.77
C VAL A 172 -8.30 -10.81 6.71
N VAL A 173 -7.92 -12.03 6.29
CA VAL A 173 -7.05 -12.91 7.09
C VAL A 173 -5.64 -12.33 7.18
N PHE A 174 -5.09 -11.82 6.07
CA PHE A 174 -3.83 -11.10 6.08
C PHE A 174 -3.84 -9.94 7.07
N GLY A 175 -4.87 -9.07 6.98
CA GLY A 175 -5.05 -7.93 7.87
C GLY A 175 -5.14 -8.34 9.34
N ALA A 176 -5.95 -9.35 9.65
CA ALA A 176 -6.11 -9.86 11.01
C ALA A 176 -4.78 -10.36 11.58
N MET A 177 -4.03 -11.16 10.81
CA MET A 177 -2.74 -11.68 11.23
C MET A 177 -1.70 -10.57 11.39
N LEU A 178 -1.66 -9.61 10.46
CA LEU A 178 -0.75 -8.47 10.52
C LEU A 178 -0.94 -7.69 11.82
N LEU A 179 -2.18 -7.28 12.13
CA LEU A 179 -2.48 -6.53 13.35
C LEU A 179 -2.10 -7.33 14.60
N ARG A 180 -2.43 -8.63 14.63
CA ARG A 180 -2.06 -9.49 15.76
C ARG A 180 -0.56 -9.63 15.93
N ILE A 181 0.22 -9.62 14.85
CA ILE A 181 1.69 -9.67 14.94
C ILE A 181 2.25 -8.33 15.42
N CYS A 182 1.73 -7.20 14.92
CA CYS A 182 2.13 -5.85 15.35
C CYS A 182 1.74 -5.52 16.80
N GLU A 183 0.67 -6.09 17.32
CA GLU A 183 0.25 -5.97 18.74
C GLU A 183 1.19 -6.71 19.72
N LYS A 184 2.10 -7.55 19.20
CA LYS A 184 2.98 -8.41 20.02
C LYS A 184 4.37 -7.78 20.19
N ASP A 185 5.18 -8.46 21.00
CA ASP A 185 6.58 -8.12 21.27
C ASP A 185 7.44 -8.16 19.99
N PRO A 186 8.39 -7.21 19.78
CA PRO A 186 9.37 -7.20 18.68
C PRO A 186 9.98 -8.55 18.27
N ARG A 187 10.06 -9.53 19.18
CA ARG A 187 10.52 -10.89 18.90
C ARG A 187 9.66 -11.66 17.89
N THR A 188 8.46 -11.16 17.54
CA THR A 188 7.59 -11.76 16.52
C THR A 188 7.98 -11.39 15.09
N GLY A 189 9.09 -10.68 14.86
CA GLY A 189 9.63 -10.38 13.53
C GLY A 189 9.64 -11.58 12.55
N PRO A 190 10.04 -12.81 12.96
CA PRO A 190 9.95 -13.98 12.09
C PRO A 190 8.53 -14.31 11.61
N LEU A 191 7.49 -14.06 12.43
CA LEU A 191 6.09 -14.24 12.03
C LEU A 191 5.68 -13.19 11.00
N PHE A 192 6.14 -11.94 11.15
CA PHE A 192 5.91 -10.89 10.15
C PHE A 192 6.54 -11.26 8.80
N THR A 193 7.81 -11.66 8.79
CA THR A 193 8.49 -12.10 7.56
C THR A 193 7.78 -13.29 6.92
N TRP A 194 7.34 -14.26 7.73
CA TRP A 194 6.59 -15.41 7.24
C TRP A 194 5.23 -15.01 6.65
N LEU A 195 4.51 -14.06 7.27
CA LEU A 195 3.24 -13.56 6.76
C LEU A 195 3.41 -12.92 5.38
N LEU A 196 4.39 -12.03 5.23
CA LEU A 196 4.69 -11.38 3.94
C LEU A 196 5.07 -12.40 2.86
N LYS A 197 5.85 -13.42 3.22
CA LYS A 197 6.22 -14.49 2.28
C LYS A 197 4.99 -15.32 1.87
N SER A 198 4.10 -15.61 2.81
CA SER A 198 2.89 -16.40 2.57
C SER A 198 1.91 -15.71 1.63
N PHE A 199 1.81 -14.38 1.72
CA PHE A 199 0.93 -13.56 0.89
C PHE A 199 1.64 -12.89 -0.29
N LYS A 200 2.92 -13.21 -0.55
CA LYS A 200 3.72 -12.52 -1.57
C LYS A 200 3.04 -12.50 -2.94
N LYS A 201 2.49 -13.62 -3.39
CA LYS A 201 1.83 -13.71 -4.71
C LYS A 201 0.64 -12.77 -4.82
N GLU A 202 -0.15 -12.67 -3.75
CA GLU A 202 -1.31 -11.77 -3.68
C GLU A 202 -0.88 -10.30 -3.68
N MET A 203 0.16 -9.97 -2.91
CA MET A 203 0.70 -8.60 -2.86
C MET A 203 1.40 -8.18 -4.16
N ASP A 204 2.04 -9.11 -4.88
CA ASP A 204 2.77 -8.81 -6.12
C ASP A 204 1.81 -8.43 -7.27
N VAL A 205 0.55 -8.87 -7.21
CA VAL A 205 -0.49 -8.51 -8.20
C VAL A 205 -1.38 -7.34 -7.76
N MET A 206 -1.18 -6.82 -6.55
CA MET A 206 -1.90 -5.64 -6.07
C MET A 206 -1.43 -4.37 -6.79
N PRO A 207 -2.32 -3.36 -6.90
CA PRO A 207 -1.91 -2.04 -7.37
C PRO A 207 -0.87 -1.41 -6.45
N LYS A 208 0.04 -0.61 -7.03
CA LYS A 208 1.09 0.14 -6.33
C LYS A 208 2.06 -0.75 -5.50
N PRO A 209 2.73 -1.76 -6.10
CA PRO A 209 3.62 -2.68 -5.39
C PRO A 209 4.77 -1.99 -4.63
N ASN A 210 5.31 -0.90 -5.19
CA ASN A 210 6.37 -0.10 -4.55
C ASN A 210 5.89 0.52 -3.22
N LEU A 211 4.61 0.90 -3.13
CA LEU A 211 4.04 1.48 -1.93
C LEU A 211 3.83 0.43 -0.84
N ILE A 212 3.36 -0.76 -1.23
CA ILE A 212 3.26 -1.93 -0.34
C ILE A 212 4.63 -2.26 0.24
N GLN A 213 5.67 -2.28 -0.59
CA GLN A 213 7.04 -2.49 -0.15
C GLN A 213 7.49 -1.41 0.85
N GLY A 214 7.17 -0.14 0.58
CA GLY A 214 7.45 0.98 1.48
C GLY A 214 6.79 0.81 2.86
N TYR A 215 5.49 0.49 2.89
CA TYR A 215 4.76 0.27 4.14
C TYR A 215 5.27 -0.95 4.90
N THR A 216 5.43 -2.09 4.23
CA THR A 216 5.93 -3.32 4.88
C THR A 216 7.35 -3.15 5.42
N THR A 217 8.22 -2.40 4.73
CA THR A 217 9.56 -2.05 5.23
C THR A 217 9.46 -1.16 6.48
N LYS A 218 8.59 -0.15 6.47
CA LYS A 218 8.38 0.73 7.62
C LYS A 218 7.83 -0.03 8.82
N ILE A 219 6.85 -0.91 8.62
CA ILE A 219 6.30 -1.79 9.67
C ILE A 219 7.41 -2.69 10.23
N GLY A 220 8.20 -3.33 9.36
CA GLY A 220 9.33 -4.17 9.74
C GLY A 220 10.31 -3.45 10.68
N LYS A 221 10.68 -2.23 10.32
CA LYS A 221 11.57 -1.38 11.12
C LYS A 221 10.96 -0.96 12.46
N VAL A 222 9.73 -0.48 12.44
CA VAL A 222 9.09 0.15 13.61
C VAL A 222 8.71 -0.88 14.68
N TYR A 223 8.11 -2.01 14.29
CA TYR A 223 7.61 -2.99 15.26
C TYR A 223 8.62 -4.09 15.59
N PHE A 224 9.56 -4.40 14.70
CA PHE A 224 10.41 -5.60 14.82
C PHE A 224 11.91 -5.32 14.66
N ASP A 225 12.32 -4.05 14.55
CA ASP A 225 13.71 -3.63 14.31
C ASP A 225 14.38 -4.33 13.10
N ILE A 226 13.57 -4.72 12.11
CA ILE A 226 14.08 -5.32 10.88
C ILE A 226 14.68 -4.20 10.04
N GLN A 227 15.98 -4.31 9.77
CA GLN A 227 16.68 -3.33 8.95
C GLN A 227 16.14 -3.36 7.50
N PRO A 228 15.80 -2.20 6.93
CA PRO A 228 15.43 -2.10 5.52
C PRO A 228 16.51 -2.70 4.61
N PRO A 229 16.14 -3.32 3.48
CA PRO A 229 17.12 -3.70 2.49
C PRO A 229 17.90 -2.46 2.02
N PRO A 230 19.21 -2.59 1.74
CA PRO A 230 20.02 -1.46 1.28
C PRO A 230 19.42 -0.84 0.02
N SER A 231 19.43 0.50 -0.09
CA SER A 231 18.98 1.17 -1.32
C SER A 231 19.90 0.81 -2.49
N MET A 232 19.37 0.77 -3.72
CA MET A 232 20.22 0.53 -4.90
C MET A 232 21.36 1.55 -5.03
N LEU A 233 21.15 2.79 -4.58
CA LEU A 233 22.20 3.80 -4.46
C LEU A 233 23.31 3.36 -3.50
N SER A 234 22.97 2.84 -2.32
CA SER A 234 23.97 2.32 -1.37
C SER A 234 24.69 1.08 -1.91
N MET A 235 24.03 0.23 -2.70
CA MET A 235 24.69 -0.90 -3.35
C MET A 235 25.63 -0.45 -4.48
N MET A 236 25.24 0.57 -5.25
CA MET A 236 26.06 1.14 -6.33
C MET A 236 27.25 1.93 -5.78
N GLU A 237 27.08 2.65 -4.66
CA GLU A 237 28.17 3.29 -3.91
C GLU A 237 29.13 2.27 -3.31
N ASN A 238 28.63 1.16 -2.75
CA ASN A 238 29.47 0.07 -2.26
C ASN A 238 30.22 -0.66 -3.38
N MET A 239 29.59 -0.85 -4.54
CA MET A 239 30.26 -1.40 -5.72
C MET A 239 31.28 -0.42 -6.32
N MET A 240 30.97 0.87 -6.42
CA MET A 240 31.95 1.89 -6.86
C MET A 240 33.05 2.11 -5.84
N GLY A 241 32.81 1.91 -4.54
CA GLY A 241 33.86 1.88 -3.52
C GLY A 241 34.80 0.69 -3.67
N MET A 242 34.27 -0.49 -4.03
CA MET A 242 35.08 -1.67 -4.34
C MET A 242 35.81 -1.57 -5.69
N MET A 243 35.20 -0.94 -6.70
CA MET A 243 35.78 -0.84 -8.05
C MET A 243 36.69 0.40 -8.22
N GLY A 244 36.39 1.49 -7.52
CA GLY A 244 37.19 2.72 -7.45
C GLY A 244 38.40 2.61 -6.51
N GLY A 245 38.44 1.57 -5.66
CA GLY A 245 39.62 1.20 -4.87
C GLY A 245 40.73 0.49 -5.66
N MET A 246 40.52 0.19 -6.95
CA MET A 246 41.51 -0.48 -7.82
C MET A 246 42.16 0.44 -8.88
N GLY A 247 41.98 1.76 -8.73
CA GLY A 247 42.61 2.77 -9.58
C GLY A 247 43.91 3.32 -8.99
N GLY A 248 44.92 2.47 -8.75
CA GLY A 248 46.18 2.93 -8.15
C GLY A 248 47.30 1.92 -8.22
N GLY A 249 48.05 1.96 -9.33
CA GLY A 249 49.47 1.61 -9.43
C GLY A 249 50.00 0.40 -8.64
N GLY A 250 50.29 -0.67 -9.38
CA GLY A 250 51.46 -1.51 -9.08
C GLY A 250 51.21 -2.83 -8.35
N ALA A 251 51.73 -3.88 -9.00
CA ALA A 251 52.17 -5.18 -8.46
C ALA A 251 51.29 -6.39 -8.87
N PRO A 252 51.89 -7.40 -9.55
CA PRO A 252 51.24 -8.68 -9.83
C PRO A 252 51.31 -9.55 -8.58
N GLY A 253 50.18 -9.78 -7.92
CA GLY A 253 50.16 -10.61 -6.72
C GLY A 253 48.77 -11.08 -6.31
N GLY A 254 48.50 -12.37 -6.51
CA GLY A 254 47.52 -13.13 -5.74
C GLY A 254 46.13 -13.23 -6.36
N ILE A 255 45.95 -14.19 -7.28
CA ILE A 255 44.61 -14.72 -7.56
C ILE A 255 44.10 -15.37 -6.27
N ASN A 256 43.03 -14.82 -5.71
CA ASN A 256 42.34 -15.35 -4.53
C ASN A 256 41.83 -16.78 -4.83
N PRO A 257 42.22 -17.82 -4.07
CA PRO A 257 41.81 -19.21 -4.29
C PRO A 257 40.30 -19.40 -4.41
N ALA A 258 39.50 -18.59 -3.71
CA ALA A 258 38.04 -18.64 -3.77
C ALA A 258 37.49 -18.29 -5.16
N MET A 259 38.17 -17.40 -5.90
CA MET A 259 37.76 -17.00 -7.25
C MET A 259 38.09 -18.08 -8.28
N MET A 260 39.19 -18.80 -8.08
CA MET A 260 39.58 -19.92 -8.94
C MET A 260 38.61 -21.11 -8.77
N GLN A 261 38.08 -21.31 -7.55
CA GLN A 261 37.10 -22.35 -7.24
C GLN A 261 35.72 -22.07 -7.86
N ALA A 262 35.31 -20.79 -7.93
CA ALA A 262 34.06 -20.39 -8.58
C ALA A 262 34.12 -20.56 -10.11
N LEU A 263 35.28 -20.32 -10.73
CA LEU A 263 35.48 -20.50 -12.17
C LEU A 263 35.53 -21.97 -12.59
N ALA A 264 36.11 -22.84 -11.76
CA ALA A 264 36.09 -24.29 -12.00
C ALA A 264 34.68 -24.89 -11.90
N ALA A 265 33.82 -24.36 -11.02
CA ALA A 265 32.43 -24.82 -10.89
C ALA A 265 31.55 -24.37 -12.07
N ALA A 266 31.86 -23.24 -12.72
CA ALA A 266 31.08 -22.69 -13.83
C ALA A 266 31.36 -23.37 -15.19
N GLN A 267 32.48 -24.10 -15.32
CA GLN A 267 32.86 -24.77 -16.57
C GLN A 267 32.54 -26.28 -16.60
N GLY A 268 31.99 -26.84 -15.51
CA GLY A 268 31.75 -28.28 -15.35
C GLY A 268 30.30 -28.74 -15.47
N GLY A 269 29.36 -27.89 -15.90
CA GLY A 269 27.93 -28.23 -16.02
C GLY A 269 27.39 -28.01 -17.42
N MET A 270 27.75 -28.90 -18.34
CA MET A 270 26.88 -29.27 -19.48
C MET A 270 25.77 -30.19 -18.98
#